data_AF-A0ABC8SPS0-F1
#
_entry.id   AF-A0ABC8SPS0-F1
#
_cell.length_a   1.000
_cell.length_b   1.000
_cell.length_c   1.000
_cell.angle_alpha   90.00
_cell.angle_beta   90.00
_cell.angle_gamma   90.00
#
_symmetry.space_group_name_H-M   'P 1'
#
loop_
_entity.id
_entity.type
_entity.pdbx_description
1 polymer ?
#
loop_
_entity_poly.entity_id
_entity_poly.type
_entity_poly.pdbx_seq_one_letter_code
_entity_poly.pdbx_strand_id
1 'polypeptide(L)'
;MAIPAAVVVIPLGVLFFISGLVVNIIQAICFVLVRPFSKNTYRRINRVVAELLWLELVWLVDWWAGVKTCQQERFAILMLT
;
A
#
# COMPACT_ATOMS: atom_id res chain seq x y z
N MET A 1 2.89 -25.09 -1.14
CA MET A 1 2.36 -24.03 -2.02
C MET A 1 3.04 -22.67 -1.76
N ALA A 2 4.37 -22.60 -1.65
CA ALA A 2 5.08 -21.34 -1.35
C ALA A 2 5.34 -20.47 -2.59
N ILE A 3 5.39 -21.10 -3.77
CA ILE A 3 5.73 -20.47 -5.05
C ILE A 3 4.67 -19.44 -5.54
N PRO A 4 3.34 -19.66 -5.42
CA PRO A 4 2.37 -18.69 -5.95
C PRO A 4 2.35 -17.36 -5.18
N ALA A 5 2.59 -17.37 -3.87
CA ALA A 5 2.61 -16.14 -3.07
C ALA A 5 3.82 -15.26 -3.40
N ALA A 6 5.00 -15.86 -3.62
CA ALA A 6 6.21 -15.12 -3.96
C ALA A 6 6.10 -14.37 -5.29
N VAL A 7 5.44 -14.98 -6.29
CA VAL A 7 5.23 -14.35 -7.61
C VAL A 7 4.33 -13.12 -7.54
N VAL A 8 3.41 -13.05 -6.58
CA VAL A 8 2.49 -11.91 -6.42
C VAL A 8 3.06 -10.84 -5.48
N VAL A 9 3.83 -11.25 -4.46
CA VAL A 9 4.45 -10.33 -3.49
C VAL A 9 5.52 -9.44 -4.13
N ILE A 10 6.30 -9.96 -5.07
CA ILE A 10 7.36 -9.19 -5.74
C ILE A 10 6.81 -7.97 -6.51
N PRO A 11 5.85 -8.12 -7.43
CA PRO A 11 5.26 -6.98 -8.13
C PRO A 11 4.48 -6.05 -7.18
N LEU A 12 3.86 -6.57 -6.11
CA LEU A 12 3.24 -5.72 -5.08
C LEU A 12 4.27 -4.85 -4.34
N GLY A 13 5.45 -5.40 -4.01
CA GLY A 13 6.53 -4.62 -3.41
C GLY A 13 7.08 -3.54 -4.34
N VAL A 14 7.18 -3.84 -5.64
CA VAL A 14 7.57 -2.85 -6.67
C VAL A 14 6.51 -1.74 -6.81
N LEU A 15 5.23 -2.10 -6.82
CA LEU A 15 4.13 -1.12 -6.85
C LEU A 15 4.17 -0.20 -5.64
N PHE A 16 4.33 -0.75 -4.43
CA PHE A 16 4.45 0.04 -3.21
C PHE A 16 5.66 0.98 -3.24
N PHE A 17 6.80 0.50 -3.76
CA PHE A 17 7.99 1.33 -3.91
C PHE A 17 7.78 2.49 -4.89
N ILE A 18 7.13 2.22 -6.03
CA ILE A 18 6.78 3.25 -7.01
C ILE A 18 5.77 4.25 -6.40
N SER A 19 4.77 3.79 -5.66
CA SER A 19 3.81 4.66 -4.98
C SER A 19 4.47 5.58 -3.96
N GLY A 20 5.37 5.03 -3.12
CA GLY A 20 6.16 5.81 -2.17
C GLY A 20 7.08 6.85 -2.85
N LEU A 21 7.60 6.54 -4.04
CA LEU A 21 8.39 7.47 -4.85
C LEU A 21 7.52 8.60 -5.41
N VAL A 22 6.34 8.27 -5.96
CA VAL A 22 5.37 9.25 -6.48
C VAL A 22 4.92 10.20 -5.37
N VAL A 23 4.62 9.66 -4.19
CA VAL A 23 4.25 10.44 -3.00
C VAL A 23 5.37 11.42 -2.60
N ASN A 24 6.63 10.97 -2.58
CA ASN A 24 7.77 11.84 -2.29
C ASN A 24 7.95 12.95 -3.35
N ILE A 25 7.75 12.64 -4.62
CA ILE A 25 7.81 13.65 -5.70
C ILE A 25 6.69 14.68 -5.54
N ILE A 26 5.46 14.24 -5.24
CA ILE A 26 4.33 15.14 -4.97
C ILE A 26 4.63 16.04 -3.76
N GLN A 27 5.22 15.49 -2.70
CA GLN A 27 5.65 16.27 -1.53
C GLN A 27 6.74 17.29 -1.89
N ALA A 28 7.73 16.91 -2.70
CA ALA A 28 8.78 17.82 -3.16
C ALA A 28 8.23 18.95 -4.04
N ILE A 29 7.34 18.62 -4.99
CA ILE A 29 6.66 19.61 -5.85
C ILE A 29 5.78 20.54 -5.00
N CYS A 30 5.01 20.00 -4.06
CA CYS A 30 4.21 20.79 -3.13
C CYS A 30 5.07 21.66 -2.24
N PHE A 31 6.24 21.20 -1.80
CA PHE A 31 7.16 22.01 -1.01
C PHE A 31 7.69 23.21 -1.80
N VAL A 32 8.02 23.04 -3.08
CA VAL A 32 8.50 24.12 -3.95
C VAL A 32 7.38 25.10 -4.32
N LEU A 33 6.20 24.59 -4.71
CA LEU A 33 5.08 25.41 -5.21
C LEU A 33 4.23 26.04 -4.10
N VAL A 34 4.03 25.36 -2.97
CA VAL A 34 3.12 25.82 -1.91
C VAL A 34 3.82 26.72 -0.90
N ARG A 35 5.15 26.59 -0.72
CA ARG A 35 5.94 27.47 0.16
C ARG A 35 5.78 28.97 -0.14
N PRO A 36 5.72 29.44 -1.40
CA PRO A 36 5.44 30.86 -1.67
C PRO A 36 3.97 31.26 -1.48
N PHE A 37 3.03 30.31 -1.47
CA PHE A 37 1.59 30.63 -1.55
C PHE A 37 0.85 30.58 -0.21
N SER A 38 1.06 29.57 0.65
CA SER A 38 0.45 29.50 1.99
C SER A 38 0.89 28.27 2.80
N LYS A 39 1.35 28.46 4.05
CA LYS A 39 1.68 27.38 4.99
C LYS A 39 0.50 26.46 5.34
N ASN A 40 -0.74 26.94 5.27
CA ASN A 40 -1.91 26.15 5.66
C ASN A 40 -2.29 25.10 4.62
N THR A 41 -2.11 25.42 3.34
CA THR A 41 -2.38 24.50 2.22
C THR A 41 -1.41 23.32 2.23
N TYR A 42 -0.15 23.56 2.60
CA TYR A 42 0.87 22.51 2.73
C TYR A 42 0.44 21.43 3.74
N ARG A 43 -0.03 21.84 4.93
CA ARG A 43 -0.47 20.90 5.97
C ARG A 43 -1.63 20.02 5.51
N ARG A 44 -2.55 20.57 4.72
CA ARG A 44 -3.74 19.85 4.24
C ARG A 44 -3.36 18.81 3.19
N ILE A 45 -2.52 19.17 2.22
CA ILE A 45 -2.04 18.25 1.19
C ILE A 45 -1.20 17.13 1.79
N ASN A 46 -0.28 17.46 2.72
CA ASN A 46 0.57 16.44 3.33
C ASN A 46 -0.24 15.40 4.12
N ARG A 47 -1.38 15.82 4.70
CA ARG A 47 -2.30 14.92 5.39
C ARG A 47 -3.03 13.99 4.43
N VAL A 48 -3.56 14.51 3.32
CA VAL A 48 -4.24 13.70 2.28
C VAL A 48 -3.27 12.71 1.64
N VAL A 49 -2.05 13.13 1.34
CA VAL A 49 -1.02 12.26 0.75
C VAL A 49 -0.60 11.15 1.72
N ALA A 50 -0.49 11.46 3.02
CA ALA A 50 -0.22 10.45 4.05
C ALA A 50 -1.40 9.46 4.20
N GLU A 51 -2.64 9.94 4.14
CA GLU A 51 -3.85 9.10 4.16
C GLU A 51 -3.92 8.16 2.95
N LEU A 52 -3.54 8.64 1.75
CA LEU A 52 -3.47 7.80 0.55
C LEU A 52 -2.42 6.69 0.66
N LEU A 53 -1.20 7.01 1.13
CA LEU A 53 -0.16 6.01 1.36
C LEU A 53 -0.59 4.98 2.43
N TRP A 54 -1.32 5.45 3.46
CA TRP A 54 -1.83 4.58 4.51
C TRP A 54 -2.92 3.62 4.02
N LEU A 55 -3.82 4.09 3.14
CA LEU A 55 -4.83 3.23 2.51
C LEU A 55 -4.20 2.11 1.67
N GLU A 56 -3.08 2.40 1.00
CA GLU A 56 -2.34 1.39 0.24
C GLU A 56 -1.74 0.31 1.16
N LEU A 57 -1.21 0.70 2.33
CA LEU A 57 -0.76 -0.24 3.35
C LEU A 57 -1.91 -1.08 3.92
N VAL A 58 -3.05 -0.47 4.23
CA VAL A 58 -4.24 -1.17 4.74
C VAL A 58 -4.73 -2.19 3.71
N TRP A 59 -4.77 -1.81 2.43
CA TRP A 59 -5.15 -2.71 1.33
C TRP A 59 -4.22 -3.91 1.21
N LEU A 60 -2.90 -3.71 1.36
CA LEU A 60 -1.92 -4.80 1.33
C LEU A 60 -2.13 -5.80 2.49
N VAL A 61 -2.41 -5.29 3.70
CA VAL A 61 -2.68 -6.13 4.88
C VAL A 61 -3.99 -6.90 4.74
N ASP A 62 -5.04 -6.25 4.23
CA ASP A 62 -6.34 -6.90 3.98
C ASP A 62 -6.23 -8.00 2.92
N TRP A 63 -5.51 -7.74 1.83
CA TRP A 63 -5.19 -8.76 0.83
C TRP A 63 -4.42 -9.95 1.44
N TRP A 64 -3.43 -9.68 2.28
CA TRP A 64 -2.65 -10.74 2.94
C TRP A 64 -3.50 -11.57 3.91
N ALA A 65 -4.45 -10.95 4.60
CA ALA A 65 -5.43 -11.64 5.44
C ALA A 65 -6.34 -12.57 4.61
N GLY A 66 -6.79 -12.13 3.43
CA GLY A 66 -7.57 -12.96 2.49
C GLY A 66 -6.81 -14.19 1.95
N VAL A 67 -5.50 -14.09 1.77
CA VAL A 67 -4.67 -15.25 1.39
C VAL A 67 -4.60 -16.28 2.52
N LYS A 68 -4.53 -15.83 3.78
CA LYS A 68 -4.47 -16.70 4.96
C LYS A 68 -5.78 -17.47 5.18
N THR A 69 -6.92 -16.81 4.99
CA THR A 69 -8.24 -17.44 5.15
C THR A 69 -8.52 -18.49 4.07
N CYS A 70 -8.18 -18.21 2.80
CA CYS A 70 -8.32 -19.19 1.71
C CYS A 70 -7.40 -20.42 1.88
N GLN A 71 -6.20 -20.23 2.44
CA GLN A 71 -5.27 -21.33 2.73
C GLN A 71 -5.79 -22.24 3.85
N GLN A 72 -6.47 -21.66 4.86
CA GLN A 72 -7.02 -22.39 6.00
C GLN A 72 -8.18 -23.30 5.61
N GLU A 73 -9.11 -22.85 4.76
CA GLU A 73 -10.24 -23.67 4.30
C GLU A 73 -9.79 -24.91 3.49
N ARG A 74 -8.78 -24.78 2.63
CA ARG A 74 -8.24 -25.93 1.89
C ARG A 74 -7.68 -27.02 2.80
N PHE A 75 -7.06 -26.67 3.92
CA PHE A 75 -6.57 -27.63 4.90
C PHE A 75 -7.71 -28.30 5.68
N ALA A 76 -8.79 -27.58 5.98
CA ALA A 76 -9.96 -28.12 6.65
C ALA A 76 -10.70 -29.16 5.78
N ILE A 77 -10.85 -28.89 4.48
CA ILE A 77 -11.52 -29.80 3.53
C ILE A 77 -10.72 -31.10 3.35
N LEU A 78 -9.38 -31.01 3.31
CA LEU A 78 -8.48 -32.17 3.22
C LEU A 78 -8.44 -33.05 4.47
N MET A 79 -8.87 -32.53 5.63
CA MET A 79 -8.96 -33.31 6.89
C MET A 79 -10.31 -34.01 7.04
N LEU A 80 -11.30 -33.69 6.19
CA LEU A 80 -12.66 -34.22 6.24
C LEU A 80 -12.97 -35.23 5.11
N THR A 81 -12.00 -35.56 4.26
CA THR A 81 -12.11 -36.58 3.17
C THR A 81 -11.04 -37.64 3.36
#